data_AF-A0A9J9FVI1-F1
#
_entry.id   AF-A0A9J9FVI1-F1
#
_cell.length_a   1.000
_cell.length_b   1.000
_cell.length_c   1.000
_cell.angle_alpha   90.00
_cell.angle_beta   90.00
_cell.angle_gamma   90.00
#
_symmetry.space_group_name_H-M   'P 1'
#
loop_
_entity.id
_entity.type
_entity.pdbx_description
1 polymer ?
#
loop_
_entity_poly.entity_id
_entity_poly.type
_entity_poly.pdbx_seq_one_letter_code
_entity_poly.pdbx_strand_id
1 'polypeptide(L)'
;MSSDRYGSPGGLSRNAVIAGSVVVLHVTGLWALQSGLVRKTAEIIIPAEVLSEFIAPPAPPAPPAPPAPPPPKPAPAPPKPVAPKPRPAPMPVAVPDPTPAPAAPTGVVEPQPPAPPVAAAPVAAPTAPAAPPAPAAPSIELPSSDASYLNNPKPVYPAVSKRLGEQGKVMLRVLIGTDGLPQKVEVKQSSGFERLDRQAIDAVMRWRFVPGKRNGVPEAMWNLVPINFVLQQ
;
A
#
# COMPACT_ATOMS: atom_id res chain seq x y z
N MET A 1 -8.23 -88.38 -42.53
CA MET A 1 -7.90 -87.04 -43.07
C MET A 1 -8.77 -86.07 -42.31
N SER A 2 -8.35 -85.69 -41.10
CA SER A 2 -7.44 -84.57 -40.81
C SER A 2 -8.15 -83.22 -40.92
N SER A 3 -8.00 -82.46 -39.82
CA SER A 3 -7.91 -80.99 -39.74
C SER A 3 -9.14 -80.21 -39.29
N ASP A 4 -9.04 -79.80 -38.01
CA ASP A 4 -9.24 -78.44 -37.51
C ASP A 4 -10.63 -77.77 -37.61
N ARG A 5 -11.15 -77.28 -36.47
CA ARG A 5 -10.82 -75.92 -35.99
C ARG A 5 -11.45 -75.58 -34.62
N TYR A 6 -10.63 -74.89 -33.84
CA TYR A 6 -10.82 -74.12 -32.62
C TYR A 6 -12.23 -73.56 -32.32
N GLY A 7 -12.63 -73.70 -31.05
CA GLY A 7 -13.67 -72.92 -30.41
C GLY A 7 -13.53 -72.94 -28.89
N SER A 8 -12.66 -72.08 -28.33
CA SER A 8 -12.69 -71.75 -26.89
C SER A 8 -13.71 -70.65 -26.65
N PRO A 9 -14.72 -70.81 -25.78
CA PRO A 9 -15.54 -69.69 -25.34
C PRO A 9 -14.72 -68.80 -24.39
N GLY A 10 -14.55 -67.54 -24.80
CA GLY A 10 -13.72 -66.55 -24.15
C GLY A 10 -14.24 -66.10 -22.79
N GLY A 11 -13.41 -66.26 -21.76
CA GLY A 11 -13.50 -65.51 -20.51
C GLY A 11 -12.35 -64.50 -20.46
N LEU A 12 -12.65 -63.24 -20.15
CA LEU A 12 -11.62 -62.21 -19.96
C LEU A 12 -10.68 -62.63 -18.82
N SER A 13 -9.38 -62.68 -19.09
CA SER A 13 -8.41 -63.01 -18.06
C SER A 13 -8.46 -61.96 -16.94
N ARG A 14 -8.25 -62.39 -15.69
CA ARG A 14 -8.30 -61.50 -14.51
C ARG A 14 -7.40 -60.28 -14.67
N ASN A 15 -6.27 -60.44 -15.35
CA ASN A 15 -5.31 -59.38 -15.64
C ASN A 15 -5.84 -58.39 -16.70
N ALA A 16 -6.60 -58.85 -17.69
CA ALA A 16 -7.27 -57.98 -18.65
C ALA A 16 -8.36 -57.14 -17.97
N VAL A 17 -9.07 -57.71 -16.99
CA VAL A 17 -10.04 -56.97 -16.17
C VAL A 17 -9.36 -55.90 -15.32
N ILE A 18 -8.22 -56.23 -14.69
CA ILE A 18 -7.44 -55.28 -13.87
C ILE A 18 -6.84 -54.17 -14.74
N ALA A 19 -6.23 -54.51 -15.88
CA ALA A 19 -5.66 -53.51 -16.78
C ALA A 19 -6.76 -52.58 -17.34
N GLY A 20 -7.91 -53.15 -17.73
CA GLY A 20 -9.05 -52.38 -18.21
C GLY A 20 -9.60 -51.42 -17.14
N SER A 21 -9.74 -51.86 -15.89
CA SER A 21 -10.24 -51.00 -14.81
C SER A 21 -9.29 -49.84 -14.49
N VAL A 22 -7.97 -50.10 -14.52
CA VAL A 22 -6.95 -49.05 -14.33
C VAL A 22 -7.06 -48.00 -15.45
N VAL A 23 -7.17 -48.42 -16.71
CA VAL A 23 -7.30 -47.50 -17.85
C VAL A 23 -8.58 -46.66 -17.72
N VAL A 24 -9.71 -47.29 -17.40
CA VAL A 24 -10.98 -46.58 -17.20
C VAL A 24 -10.84 -45.53 -16.08
N LEU A 25 -10.24 -45.89 -14.94
CA LEU A 25 -10.05 -44.97 -13.82
C LEU A 25 -9.23 -43.75 -14.23
N HIS A 26 -8.14 -43.94 -14.99
CA HIS A 26 -7.30 -42.83 -15.44
C HIS A 26 -8.04 -41.93 -16.44
N VAL A 27 -8.79 -42.51 -17.38
CA VAL A 27 -9.59 -41.74 -18.34
C VAL A 27 -10.67 -40.94 -17.62
N THR A 28 -11.37 -41.53 -16.65
CA THR A 28 -12.37 -40.81 -15.84
C THR A 28 -11.72 -39.70 -15.01
N GLY A 29 -10.55 -39.95 -14.41
CA GLY A 29 -9.81 -38.95 -13.64
C GLY A 29 -9.36 -37.76 -14.49
N LEU A 30 -8.77 -38.03 -15.66
CA LEU A 30 -8.35 -36.99 -16.62
C LEU A 30 -9.55 -36.20 -17.16
N TRP A 31 -10.66 -36.89 -17.47
CA TRP A 31 -11.89 -36.24 -17.93
C TRP A 31 -12.53 -35.36 -16.83
N ALA A 32 -12.54 -35.80 -15.58
CA ALA A 32 -13.04 -35.01 -14.44
C ALA A 32 -12.19 -33.75 -14.19
N LEU A 33 -10.87 -33.85 -14.37
CA LEU A 33 -9.95 -32.72 -14.26
C LEU A 33 -10.15 -31.71 -15.39
N GLN A 34 -10.32 -32.20 -16.63
CA GLN A 34 -10.49 -31.36 -17.82
C GLN A 34 -11.88 -30.72 -17.92
N SER A 35 -12.92 -31.37 -17.39
CA SER A 35 -14.29 -30.84 -17.31
C SER A 35 -14.49 -29.80 -16.20
N GLY A 36 -13.44 -29.48 -15.42
CA GLY A 36 -13.49 -28.41 -14.43
C GLY A 36 -14.32 -28.73 -13.18
N LEU A 37 -14.66 -30.00 -12.95
CA LEU A 37 -15.42 -30.44 -11.77
C LEU A 37 -14.69 -30.10 -10.45
N VAL A 38 -13.36 -30.05 -10.48
CA VAL A 38 -12.51 -29.63 -9.35
C VAL A 38 -12.63 -28.13 -9.04
N ARG A 39 -12.98 -27.29 -10.02
CA ARG A 39 -13.13 -25.83 -9.81
C ARG A 39 -14.48 -25.47 -9.20
N LYS A 40 -15.54 -26.25 -9.46
CA LYS A 40 -16.90 -25.96 -8.95
C LYS A 40 -17.07 -26.17 -7.43
N THR A 41 -16.18 -26.90 -6.76
CA THR A 41 -16.24 -27.10 -5.30
C THR A 41 -15.53 -26.02 -4.49
N ALA A 42 -14.74 -25.15 -5.12
CA ALA A 42 -14.01 -24.08 -4.43
C ALA A 42 -14.83 -22.78 -4.25
N GLU A 43 -16.01 -22.70 -4.87
CA GLU A 43 -16.83 -21.47 -4.92
C GLU A 43 -17.88 -21.37 -3.79
N ILE A 44 -18.02 -22.40 -2.96
CA ILE A 44 -19.08 -22.51 -1.93
C ILE A 44 -18.58 -22.24 -0.50
N ILE A 45 -17.44 -21.57 -0.35
CA ILE A 45 -16.97 -21.07 0.97
C ILE A 45 -16.41 -19.65 0.80
N ILE A 46 -17.30 -18.71 0.50
CA ILE A 46 -17.12 -17.31 0.85
C ILE A 46 -18.49 -16.82 1.36
N PRO A 47 -18.73 -16.75 2.68
CA PRO A 47 -19.91 -16.05 3.17
C PRO A 47 -19.78 -14.57 2.81
N ALA A 48 -20.77 -14.09 2.06
CA ALA A 48 -21.00 -12.70 1.79
C ALA A 48 -21.44 -11.99 3.09
N GLU A 49 -20.50 -11.40 3.81
CA GLU A 49 -20.78 -10.39 4.84
C GLU A 49 -19.70 -9.31 4.82
N VAL A 50 -19.77 -8.38 3.86
CA VAL A 50 -19.21 -7.03 4.06
C VAL A 50 -20.10 -6.02 3.33
N LEU A 51 -21.33 -5.87 3.79
CA LEU A 51 -22.02 -4.59 3.76
C LEU A 51 -22.03 -4.07 5.21
N SER A 52 -20.84 -3.79 5.75
CA SER A 52 -20.76 -2.97 6.97
C SER A 52 -21.13 -1.56 6.54
N GLU A 53 -22.39 -1.24 6.74
CA GLU A 53 -22.92 0.11 6.74
C GLU A 53 -21.92 1.03 7.43
N PHE A 54 -21.51 2.06 6.71
CA PHE A 54 -20.53 3.05 7.09
C PHE A 54 -21.15 3.96 8.17
N ILE A 55 -21.36 3.44 9.37
CA ILE A 55 -21.55 4.27 10.55
C ILE A 55 -20.15 4.70 10.95
N ALA A 56 -19.80 5.93 10.55
CA ALA A 56 -18.64 6.60 11.11
C ALA A 56 -18.79 6.59 12.64
N PRO A 57 -17.89 5.96 13.41
CA PRO A 57 -17.92 6.10 14.85
C PRO A 57 -17.84 7.59 15.18
N PRO A 58 -18.65 8.10 16.14
CA PRO A 58 -18.53 9.49 16.56
C PRO A 58 -17.06 9.74 16.91
N ALA A 59 -16.50 10.82 16.36
CA ALA A 59 -15.11 11.17 16.58
C ALA A 59 -14.83 11.10 18.09
N PRO A 60 -13.74 10.43 18.51
CA PRO A 60 -13.35 10.41 19.92
C PRO A 60 -13.33 11.86 20.43
N PRO A 61 -13.88 12.14 21.62
CA PRO A 61 -13.71 13.47 22.22
C PRO A 61 -12.21 13.78 22.20
N ALA A 62 -11.87 14.95 21.67
CA ALA A 62 -10.49 15.38 21.56
C ALA A 62 -9.82 15.20 22.94
N PRO A 63 -8.60 14.65 23.01
CA PRO A 63 -7.87 14.57 24.26
C PRO A 63 -7.90 15.95 24.93
N PRO A 64 -8.11 16.03 26.25
CA PRO A 64 -7.99 17.30 26.95
C PRO A 64 -6.63 17.91 26.56
N ALA A 65 -6.67 19.18 26.15
CA ALA A 65 -5.46 19.89 25.76
C ALA A 65 -4.40 19.70 26.86
N PRO A 66 -3.14 19.42 26.51
CA PRO A 66 -2.07 19.35 27.49
C PRO A 66 -2.14 20.57 28.40
N PRO A 67 -1.91 20.42 29.72
CA PRO A 67 -1.80 21.56 30.61
C PRO A 67 -0.84 22.56 30.00
N ALA A 68 -1.26 23.84 29.93
CA ALA A 68 -0.38 24.89 29.43
C ALA A 68 0.96 24.79 30.18
N PRO A 69 2.10 24.87 29.47
CA PRO A 69 3.39 24.82 30.14
C PRO A 69 3.41 25.90 31.24
N PRO A 70 4.00 25.58 32.41
CA PRO A 70 4.08 26.53 33.50
C PRO A 70 4.72 27.82 32.97
N PRO A 71 4.23 29.00 33.40
CA PRO A 71 4.77 30.26 32.94
C PRO A 71 6.29 30.27 33.16
N PRO A 72 7.08 30.75 32.19
CA PRO A 72 8.52 30.81 32.33
C PRO A 72 8.85 31.57 33.61
N LYS A 73 9.72 30.98 34.45
CA LYS A 73 10.24 31.66 35.64
C LYS A 73 10.76 33.04 35.21
N PRO A 74 10.46 34.12 35.95
CA PRO A 74 10.97 35.44 35.63
C PRO A 74 12.50 35.36 35.48
N ALA A 75 12.99 35.70 34.29
CA ALA A 75 14.43 35.85 34.08
C ALA A 75 14.95 36.89 35.08
N PRO A 76 16.16 36.72 35.66
CA PRO A 76 16.78 37.75 36.47
C PRO A 76 16.79 39.08 35.70
N ALA A 77 16.29 40.14 36.33
CA ALA A 77 16.23 41.44 35.70
C ALA A 77 17.64 41.86 35.25
N PRO A 78 17.82 42.32 33.99
CA PRO A 78 19.10 42.83 33.55
C PRO A 78 19.48 44.06 34.40
N PRO A 79 20.79 44.26 34.71
CA PRO A 79 21.23 45.43 35.43
C PRO A 79 20.85 46.69 34.63
N LYS A 80 20.22 47.66 35.30
CA LYS A 80 19.78 48.91 34.68
C LYS A 80 20.97 49.64 34.06
N PRO A 81 20.93 49.97 32.75
CA PRO A 81 21.93 50.83 32.13
C PRO A 81 21.89 52.22 32.76
N VAL A 82 23.06 52.73 33.16
CA VAL A 82 23.22 54.11 33.64
C VAL A 82 23.12 55.03 32.43
N ALA A 83 22.12 55.92 32.42
CA ALA A 83 21.82 56.81 31.29
C ALA A 83 22.91 57.90 31.10
N PRO A 84 23.47 58.08 29.88
CA PRO A 84 24.20 59.29 29.53
C PRO A 84 23.23 60.45 29.24
N LYS A 85 23.60 61.67 29.65
CA LYS A 85 22.82 62.92 29.52
C LYS A 85 22.53 63.32 28.06
N PRO A 86 21.44 64.08 27.80
CA PRO A 86 21.01 64.45 26.45
C PRO A 86 21.90 65.53 25.85
N ARG A 87 22.16 65.44 24.53
CA ARG A 87 22.73 66.55 23.74
C ARG A 87 21.63 67.19 22.87
N PRO A 88 21.66 68.52 22.64
CA PRO A 88 20.55 69.27 22.04
C PRO A 88 20.48 69.15 20.51
N ALA A 89 19.26 69.20 19.96
CA ALA A 89 18.99 69.34 18.53
C ALA A 89 18.93 70.83 18.11
N PRO A 90 19.32 71.15 16.87
CA PRO A 90 18.48 72.05 16.08
C PRO A 90 18.28 71.63 14.61
N MET A 91 17.21 72.19 14.06
CA MET A 91 16.40 71.86 12.87
C MET A 91 16.95 72.56 11.58
N PRO A 92 16.13 72.89 10.55
CA PRO A 92 15.55 72.06 9.47
C PRO A 92 15.89 72.62 8.07
N VAL A 93 15.65 71.85 6.99
CA VAL A 93 15.44 72.46 5.65
C VAL A 93 14.26 71.78 4.95
N ALA A 94 13.35 72.63 4.47
CA ALA A 94 12.11 72.38 3.72
C ALA A 94 12.40 71.84 2.30
N VAL A 95 11.43 71.32 1.54
CA VAL A 95 10.47 72.08 0.71
C VAL A 95 9.46 71.09 0.10
N PRO A 96 8.20 71.52 -0.19
CA PRO A 96 7.06 70.73 -0.65
C PRO A 96 7.13 70.51 -2.18
N ASP A 97 6.32 69.73 -2.87
CA ASP A 97 4.85 69.76 -3.02
C ASP A 97 4.45 68.58 -3.97
N PRO A 98 3.14 68.32 -4.19
CA PRO A 98 2.58 67.19 -4.91
C PRO A 98 2.48 67.46 -6.42
N THR A 99 2.19 66.42 -7.19
CA THR A 99 1.54 66.62 -8.50
C THR A 99 0.65 65.44 -8.85
N PRO A 100 -0.68 65.65 -8.90
CA PRO A 100 -1.62 64.82 -9.65
C PRO A 100 -1.81 65.41 -11.06
N ALA A 101 -1.92 64.56 -12.08
CA ALA A 101 -2.37 64.98 -13.40
C ALA A 101 -3.26 63.91 -14.05
N PRO A 102 -4.56 64.20 -14.25
CA PRO A 102 -5.55 63.39 -14.96
C PRO A 102 -5.60 63.75 -16.45
N ALA A 103 -5.96 62.79 -17.30
CA ALA A 103 -6.32 63.04 -18.70
C ALA A 103 -7.68 62.40 -19.02
N ALA A 104 -8.67 63.25 -19.25
CA ALA A 104 -9.94 62.93 -19.89
C ALA A 104 -9.74 62.71 -21.41
N PRO A 105 -10.73 62.15 -22.13
CA PRO A 105 -11.64 63.08 -22.77
C PRO A 105 -13.14 62.74 -22.65
N THR A 106 -13.89 63.83 -22.54
CA THR A 106 -15.28 64.11 -22.92
C THR A 106 -15.79 63.36 -24.14
N GLY A 107 -17.09 63.02 -24.16
CA GLY A 107 -17.81 62.94 -25.44
C GLY A 107 -19.06 62.05 -25.53
N VAL A 108 -20.14 62.41 -24.82
CA VAL A 108 -21.57 62.47 -25.25
C VAL A 108 -22.20 61.33 -26.11
N VAL A 109 -23.45 61.04 -25.72
CA VAL A 109 -24.66 60.67 -26.50
C VAL A 109 -25.17 59.26 -26.20
N GLU A 110 -26.16 59.21 -25.31
CA GLU A 110 -27.15 58.13 -25.22
C GLU A 110 -28.31 58.47 -26.18
N PRO A 111 -28.75 57.50 -27.00
CA PRO A 111 -30.19 57.23 -27.06
C PRO A 111 -30.54 55.74 -27.22
N GLN A 112 -31.33 55.26 -26.26
CA GLN A 112 -32.47 54.34 -26.28
C GLN A 112 -32.48 53.04 -27.15
N PRO A 113 -32.86 51.88 -26.55
CA PRO A 113 -32.88 50.56 -27.20
C PRO A 113 -34.17 50.23 -27.98
N PRO A 114 -34.05 49.48 -29.09
CA PRO A 114 -34.91 48.31 -29.35
C PRO A 114 -34.09 47.16 -30.02
N ALA A 115 -34.36 45.86 -30.00
CA ALA A 115 -35.44 44.96 -29.60
C ALA A 115 -34.79 43.57 -29.29
N PRO A 116 -35.46 42.61 -28.62
CA PRO A 116 -34.89 41.29 -28.34
C PRO A 116 -34.53 40.49 -29.62
N PRO A 117 -33.51 39.61 -29.55
CA PRO A 117 -32.87 39.03 -30.72
C PRO A 117 -33.74 37.98 -31.42
N VAL A 118 -33.70 38.02 -32.76
CA VAL A 118 -34.14 36.91 -33.61
C VAL A 118 -33.23 35.71 -33.31
N ALA A 119 -33.83 34.57 -32.98
CA ALA A 119 -33.12 33.34 -32.67
C ALA A 119 -32.26 32.89 -33.87
N ALA A 120 -30.94 33.06 -33.75
CA ALA A 120 -29.99 32.39 -34.62
C ALA A 120 -29.94 30.92 -34.22
N ALA A 121 -30.07 30.04 -35.21
CA ALA A 121 -29.89 28.60 -35.10
C ALA A 121 -28.57 28.26 -34.37
N PRO A 122 -28.49 27.13 -33.64
CA PRO A 122 -27.29 26.76 -32.91
C PRO A 122 -26.16 26.50 -33.92
N VAL A 123 -25.20 27.41 -33.96
CA VAL A 123 -23.91 27.16 -34.60
C VAL A 123 -23.22 26.12 -33.72
N ALA A 124 -22.96 24.93 -34.28
CA ALA A 124 -22.23 23.89 -33.59
C ALA A 124 -20.91 24.47 -33.07
N ALA A 125 -20.71 24.39 -31.74
CA ALA A 125 -19.45 24.81 -31.14
C ALA A 125 -18.30 23.99 -31.76
N PRO A 126 -17.16 24.62 -32.08
CA PRO A 126 -15.98 23.87 -32.49
C PRO A 126 -15.61 22.89 -31.38
N THR A 127 -15.43 21.63 -31.74
CA THR A 127 -15.02 20.58 -30.82
C THR A 127 -13.68 20.98 -30.23
N ALA A 128 -13.60 21.12 -28.90
CA ALA A 128 -12.34 21.38 -28.22
C ALA A 128 -11.32 20.29 -28.60
N PRO A 129 -10.04 20.63 -28.85
CA PRO A 129 -9.01 19.64 -29.11
C PRO A 129 -9.01 18.60 -27.98
N ALA A 130 -8.97 17.33 -28.34
CA ALA A 130 -8.87 16.24 -27.36
C ALA A 130 -7.66 16.52 -26.45
N ALA A 131 -7.91 16.50 -25.13
CA ALA A 131 -6.84 16.65 -24.15
C ALA A 131 -5.77 15.57 -24.40
N PRO A 132 -4.47 15.91 -24.30
CA PRO A 132 -3.41 14.93 -24.46
C PRO A 132 -3.63 13.76 -23.47
N PRO A 133 -3.31 12.53 -23.87
CA PRO A 133 -3.49 11.36 -23.02
C PRO A 133 -2.73 11.55 -21.71
N ALA A 134 -3.40 11.22 -20.60
CA ALA A 134 -2.80 11.31 -19.28
C ALA A 134 -1.52 10.45 -19.21
N PRO A 135 -0.46 10.89 -18.50
CA PRO A 135 0.74 10.10 -18.31
C PRO A 135 0.40 8.72 -17.74
N ALA A 136 1.00 7.67 -18.29
CA ALA A 136 0.82 6.31 -17.78
C ALA A 136 1.24 6.24 -16.30
N ALA A 137 0.42 5.61 -15.46
CA ALA A 137 0.75 5.40 -14.05
C ALA A 137 2.02 4.55 -13.92
N PRO A 138 2.90 4.84 -12.94
CA PRO A 138 4.11 4.05 -12.74
C PRO A 138 3.78 2.61 -12.35
N SER A 139 4.47 1.64 -12.95
CA SER A 139 4.36 0.22 -12.56
C SER A 139 5.22 -0.02 -11.32
N ILE A 140 4.63 -0.51 -10.23
CA ILE A 140 5.32 -0.77 -8.96
C ILE A 140 5.24 -2.27 -8.64
N GLU A 141 6.40 -2.90 -8.52
CA GLU A 141 6.58 -4.27 -8.02
C GLU A 141 7.05 -4.22 -6.57
N LEU A 142 6.29 -4.83 -5.66
CA LEU A 142 6.66 -4.86 -4.25
C LEU A 142 7.81 -5.84 -3.99
N PRO A 143 8.70 -5.53 -3.03
CA PRO A 143 9.72 -6.47 -2.57
C PRO A 143 9.10 -7.73 -1.94
N SER A 144 9.84 -8.84 -1.95
CA SER A 144 9.35 -10.13 -1.44
C SER A 144 10.42 -10.92 -0.68
N SER A 145 9.99 -11.63 0.37
CA SER A 145 10.78 -12.61 1.14
C SER A 145 10.59 -14.05 0.67
N ASP A 146 9.58 -14.31 -0.16
CA ASP A 146 9.03 -15.64 -0.39
C ASP A 146 9.48 -16.26 -1.72
N ALA A 147 10.53 -15.71 -2.34
CA ALA A 147 11.08 -16.29 -3.55
C ALA A 147 11.91 -17.55 -3.22
N SER A 148 11.59 -18.65 -3.90
CA SER A 148 12.13 -19.99 -3.60
C SER A 148 13.66 -20.08 -3.66
N TYR A 149 14.32 -19.18 -4.41
CA TYR A 149 15.77 -19.13 -4.53
C TYR A 149 16.48 -18.41 -3.37
N LEU A 150 15.76 -17.69 -2.50
CA LEU A 150 16.36 -16.90 -1.42
C LEU A 150 16.90 -17.77 -0.27
N ASN A 151 16.43 -19.03 -0.14
CA ASN A 151 16.88 -19.99 0.88
C ASN A 151 16.99 -19.40 2.30
N ASN A 152 16.05 -18.54 2.66
CA ASN A 152 16.04 -17.85 3.95
C ASN A 152 15.77 -18.85 5.09
N PRO A 153 16.72 -19.05 6.02
CA PRO A 153 16.54 -19.99 7.12
C PRO A 153 15.48 -19.48 8.09
N LYS A 154 14.65 -20.40 8.61
CA LYS A 154 13.65 -20.06 9.63
C LYS A 154 14.34 -19.54 10.90
N PRO A 155 13.73 -18.59 11.63
CA PRO A 155 14.27 -18.12 12.90
C PRO A 155 14.39 -19.28 13.90
N VAL A 156 15.53 -19.36 14.59
CA VAL A 156 15.73 -20.34 15.67
C VAL A 156 14.77 -20.00 16.80
N TYR A 157 14.11 -20.99 17.39
CA TYR A 157 13.20 -20.74 18.49
C TYR A 157 13.98 -20.68 19.82
N PRO A 158 13.91 -19.58 20.61
CA PRO A 158 14.68 -19.42 21.85
C PRO A 158 14.40 -20.53 22.86
N ALA A 159 15.45 -21.11 23.45
CA ALA A 159 15.32 -22.26 24.35
C ALA A 159 14.44 -21.97 25.59
N VAL A 160 14.53 -20.76 26.14
CA VAL A 160 13.70 -20.32 27.28
C VAL A 160 12.23 -20.24 26.88
N SER A 161 11.92 -19.62 25.74
CA SER A 161 10.55 -19.54 25.23
C SER A 161 9.96 -20.91 24.90
N LYS A 162 10.78 -21.86 24.42
CA LYS A 162 10.35 -23.26 24.25
C LYS A 162 9.94 -23.90 25.57
N ARG A 163 10.77 -23.76 26.61
CA ARG A 163 10.50 -24.33 27.95
C ARG A 163 9.27 -23.72 28.61
N LEU A 164 8.97 -22.46 28.31
CA LEU A 164 7.82 -21.72 28.85
C LEU A 164 6.55 -21.83 27.98
N GLY A 165 6.60 -22.55 26.85
CA GLY A 165 5.42 -22.72 25.99
C GLY A 165 5.01 -21.48 25.18
N GLU A 166 5.88 -20.48 25.07
CA GLU A 166 5.54 -19.16 24.50
C GLU A 166 5.48 -19.19 22.99
N GLN A 167 4.30 -19.00 22.39
CA GLN A 167 4.08 -19.02 20.94
C GLN A 167 3.44 -17.70 20.47
N GLY A 168 3.58 -17.39 19.18
CA GLY A 168 2.92 -16.21 18.62
C GLY A 168 3.47 -15.79 17.26
N LYS A 169 2.81 -14.79 16.67
CA LYS A 169 3.15 -14.24 15.36
C LYS A 169 3.74 -12.85 15.49
N VAL A 170 4.93 -12.65 14.93
CA VAL A 170 5.59 -11.35 14.80
C VAL A 170 5.34 -10.82 13.39
N MET A 171 4.87 -9.58 13.26
CA MET A 171 4.85 -8.88 11.97
C MET A 171 5.99 -7.88 11.94
N LEU A 172 6.96 -8.11 11.07
CA LEU A 172 8.08 -7.21 10.87
C LEU A 172 7.85 -6.33 9.64
N ARG A 173 8.25 -5.07 9.73
CA ARG A 173 8.34 -4.14 8.61
C ARG A 173 9.82 -4.01 8.25
N VAL A 174 10.18 -4.38 7.02
CA VAL A 174 11.58 -4.46 6.57
C VAL A 174 11.79 -3.51 5.40
N LEU A 175 12.74 -2.60 5.50
CA LEU A 175 13.17 -1.77 4.38
C LEU A 175 14.20 -2.57 3.60
N ILE A 176 13.87 -2.90 2.36
CA ILE A 176 14.71 -3.74 1.50
C ILE A 176 15.40 -2.82 0.49
N GLY A 177 16.72 -2.92 0.44
CA GLY A 177 17.56 -2.18 -0.50
C GLY A 177 17.43 -2.68 -1.94
N THR A 178 17.99 -1.93 -2.86
CA THR A 178 18.06 -2.30 -4.29
C THR A 178 18.94 -3.53 -4.55
N ASP A 179 19.80 -3.87 -3.60
CA ASP A 179 20.66 -5.06 -3.53
C ASP A 179 19.96 -6.28 -2.93
N GLY A 180 18.70 -6.15 -2.50
CA GLY A 180 17.93 -7.22 -1.85
C GLY A 180 18.36 -7.47 -0.39
N LEU A 181 19.12 -6.56 0.22
CA LEU A 181 19.51 -6.65 1.63
C LEU A 181 18.53 -5.88 2.53
N PRO A 182 18.27 -6.35 3.76
CA PRO A 182 17.53 -5.57 4.74
C PRO A 182 18.38 -4.40 5.24
N GLN A 183 17.86 -3.17 5.11
CA GLN A 183 18.50 -1.95 5.62
C GLN A 183 17.95 -1.52 6.98
N LYS A 184 16.66 -1.78 7.23
CA LYS A 184 16.00 -1.45 8.50
C LYS A 184 14.91 -2.47 8.80
N VAL A 185 14.75 -2.85 10.06
CA VAL A 185 13.69 -3.74 10.54
C VAL A 185 12.99 -3.09 11.73
N GLU A 186 11.66 -3.06 11.67
CA GLU A 186 10.80 -2.54 12.73
C GLU A 186 9.74 -3.57 13.09
N VAL A 187 9.38 -3.66 14.37
CA VAL A 187 8.25 -4.50 14.80
C VAL A 187 6.96 -3.74 14.54
N LYS A 188 6.16 -4.22 13.58
CA LYS A 188 4.81 -3.70 13.34
C LYS A 188 3.80 -4.30 14.32
N GLN A 189 3.95 -5.59 14.63
CA GLN A 189 3.13 -6.31 15.61
C GLN A 189 4.01 -7.31 16.35
N SER A 190 4.01 -7.23 17.68
CA SER A 190 4.73 -8.15 18.57
C SER A 190 3.99 -9.49 18.66
N SER A 191 4.72 -10.58 18.91
CA SER A 191 4.12 -11.86 19.28
C SER A 191 3.54 -11.88 20.71
N GLY A 192 3.72 -10.81 21.48
CA GLY A 192 3.44 -10.76 22.92
C GLY A 192 4.63 -11.18 23.79
N PHE A 193 5.75 -11.60 23.18
CA PHE A 193 6.93 -12.08 23.90
C PHE A 193 8.20 -11.48 23.29
N GLU A 194 8.89 -10.62 24.03
CA GLU A 194 10.08 -9.89 23.56
C GLU A 194 11.18 -10.82 23.03
N ARG A 195 11.33 -12.01 23.62
CA ARG A 195 12.32 -13.02 23.19
C ARG A 195 12.07 -13.51 21.77
N LEU A 196 10.81 -13.70 21.40
CA LEU A 196 10.42 -14.13 20.06
C LEU A 196 10.57 -12.97 19.06
N ASP A 197 10.21 -11.75 19.47
CA ASP A 197 10.37 -10.55 18.65
C ASP A 197 11.83 -10.29 18.28
N ARG A 198 12.73 -10.27 19.29
CA ARG A 198 14.17 -10.09 19.07
C ARG A 198 14.74 -11.15 18.13
N GLN A 199 14.34 -12.40 18.34
CA GLN A 199 14.80 -13.51 17.52
C GLN A 199 14.28 -13.46 16.07
N ALA A 200 13.08 -12.94 15.86
CA ALA A 200 12.55 -12.67 14.53
C ALA A 200 13.35 -11.57 13.83
N ILE A 201 13.63 -10.45 14.52
CA ILE A 201 14.43 -9.34 13.98
C ILE A 201 15.82 -9.85 13.57
N ASP A 202 16.47 -10.61 14.46
CA ASP A 202 17.79 -11.18 14.21
C ASP A 202 17.83 -12.07 12.98
N ALA A 203 16.85 -12.96 12.82
CA ALA A 203 16.78 -13.83 11.67
C ALA A 203 16.57 -13.04 10.38
N VAL A 204 15.61 -12.12 10.38
CA VAL A 204 15.24 -11.30 9.21
C VAL A 204 16.37 -10.37 8.76
N MET A 205 17.18 -9.84 9.69
CA MET A 205 18.38 -9.06 9.34
C MET A 205 19.42 -9.85 8.55
N ARG A 206 19.38 -11.19 8.60
CA ARG A 206 20.32 -12.09 7.90
C ARG A 206 19.73 -12.65 6.61
N TRP A 207 18.47 -12.35 6.30
CA TRP A 207 17.80 -12.81 5.10
C TRP A 207 18.23 -12.06 3.85
N ARG A 208 17.83 -12.62 2.71
CA ARG A 208 17.86 -11.99 1.39
C ARG A 208 16.43 -11.77 0.92
N PHE A 209 16.25 -10.77 0.08
CA PHE A 209 14.95 -10.41 -0.45
C PHE A 209 15.04 -10.14 -1.95
N VAL A 210 13.89 -10.26 -2.62
CA VAL A 210 13.71 -9.67 -3.94
C VAL A 210 13.51 -8.17 -3.76
N PRO A 211 14.33 -7.31 -4.36
CA PRO A 211 14.15 -5.86 -4.28
C PRO A 211 12.83 -5.46 -4.97
N GLY A 212 12.20 -4.42 -4.45
CA GLY A 212 11.07 -3.79 -5.13
C GLY A 212 11.55 -3.10 -6.41
N LYS A 213 10.64 -2.87 -7.36
CA LYS A 213 10.96 -2.14 -8.59
C LYS A 213 9.90 -1.10 -8.91
N ARG A 214 10.34 0.04 -9.45
CA ARG A 214 9.49 1.03 -10.08
C ARG A 214 9.88 1.15 -11.55
N ASN A 215 8.93 0.90 -12.44
CA ASN A 215 9.15 0.89 -13.89
C ASN A 215 10.32 -0.03 -14.30
N GLY A 216 10.44 -1.20 -13.65
CA GLY A 216 11.52 -2.17 -13.89
C GLY A 216 12.87 -1.82 -13.24
N VAL A 217 13.02 -0.65 -12.63
CA VAL A 217 14.24 -0.23 -11.94
C VAL A 217 14.14 -0.59 -10.45
N PRO A 218 15.13 -1.29 -9.86
CA PRO A 218 15.14 -1.57 -8.43
C PRO A 218 15.06 -0.30 -7.58
N GLU A 219 14.14 -0.27 -6.62
CA GLU A 219 13.94 0.83 -5.68
C GLU A 219 13.84 0.28 -4.25
N ALA A 220 14.41 1.01 -3.28
CA ALA A 220 14.33 0.60 -1.89
C ALA A 220 12.88 0.75 -1.39
N MET A 221 12.30 -0.33 -0.87
CA MET A 221 10.89 -0.39 -0.54
C MET A 221 10.64 -1.17 0.75
N TRP A 222 9.56 -0.81 1.45
CA TRP A 222 9.12 -1.52 2.65
C TRP A 222 8.34 -2.79 2.30
N ASN A 223 8.65 -3.90 2.96
CA ASN A 223 7.88 -5.14 2.95
C ASN A 223 7.38 -5.51 4.35
N LEU A 224 6.28 -6.27 4.42
CA LEU A 224 5.80 -6.88 5.65
C LEU A 224 6.14 -8.37 5.66
N VAL A 225 6.85 -8.81 6.70
CA VAL A 225 7.30 -10.19 6.86
C VAL A 225 6.64 -10.81 8.09
N PRO A 226 5.72 -11.77 7.92
CA PRO A 226 5.14 -12.53 9.02
C PRO A 226 6.08 -13.65 9.48
N ILE A 227 6.39 -13.70 10.77
CA ILE A 227 7.12 -14.80 11.40
C ILE A 227 6.20 -15.49 12.41
N ASN A 228 5.99 -16.79 12.26
CA ASN A 228 5.16 -17.57 13.17
C ASN A 228 6.01 -18.51 14.03
N PHE A 229 5.98 -18.34 15.34
CA PHE A 229 6.59 -19.26 16.31
C PHE A 229 5.52 -20.21 16.85
N VAL A 230 5.63 -21.47 16.45
CA VAL A 230 4.77 -22.56 16.91
C VAL A 230 5.63 -23.70 17.44
N LEU A 231 5.19 -24.35 18.51
CA LEU A 231 5.81 -25.54 19.07
C LEU A 231 5.24 -26.76 18.35
N GLN A 232 6.12 -27.67 17.95
CA GLN A 232 5.72 -28.99 17.47
C GLN A 232 5.35 -29.83 18.69
N GLN A 233 4.11 -30.30 18.72
CA GLN A 233 3.59 -31.24 19.72
C GLN A 233 4.10 -32.65 19.43
#